data_AF-A0A0E3HA84-F1
#
_entry.id   AF-A0A0E3HA84-F1
#
_cell.length_a   1.000
_cell.length_b   1.000
_cell.length_c   1.000
_cell.angle_alpha   90.00
_cell.angle_beta   90.00
_cell.angle_gamma   90.00
#
_symmetry.space_group_name_H-M   'P 1'
#
loop_
_entity.id
_entity.type
_entity.pdbx_description
1 polymer ?
#
loop_
_entity_poly.entity_id
_entity_poly.type
_entity_poly.pdbx_seq_one_letter_code
_entity_poly.pdbx_strand_id
1 'polypeptide(L)'
;MRGVPGSGKSAFVRENNLEPYTISSDSIRLLLKPPVLSVTGRPVISQKINRRAWGLIYSLIKSHMEEGDFIVLDATNAGNADIAKYRKLAKTYRYKAICIDFSDISLEIAKERNRKRPEYEIVPEAVIDEMYSTINRQKVPSFVTVIKPQEFNEKFLYKADDFSHYKRIHHIGDINGNYRALKEYLTCGINENDLYIFLGDYTGSRAEISENTEVVKFLTSIMDRNNVILLEGEQEACFCILAEGGEQTQTSGLENRVHNILEMKQAGVTNNDISILCKKLRLCAYYKFHNKCLLVTHGGLSNLPENLILIGANQMINGMGEPEDAYLVAASFNRNTDENTYQVHGHRNPENLPIENGRTFNLCPEESSLRIVILDREDFRSQEIKK
;
A
#
# COMPACT_ATOMS: atom_id res chain seq x y z
N MET A 1 8.29 14.26 7.17
CA MET A 1 8.06 15.72 7.36
C MET A 1 9.36 16.49 7.15
N ARG A 2 9.29 17.78 6.77
CA ARG A 2 10.45 18.67 6.56
C ARG A 2 10.27 19.97 7.34
N GLY A 3 11.27 20.37 8.11
CA GLY A 3 11.23 21.61 8.88
C GLY A 3 12.22 21.60 10.04
N VAL A 4 12.61 22.80 10.50
CA VAL A 4 13.56 22.97 11.60
C VAL A 4 12.98 22.55 12.97
N PRO A 5 13.81 22.31 14.00
CA PRO A 5 13.32 22.19 15.37
C PRO A 5 12.44 23.37 15.77
N GLY A 6 11.31 23.11 16.45
CA GLY A 6 10.33 24.16 16.79
C GLY A 6 9.32 24.51 15.69
N SER A 7 9.41 23.91 14.49
CA SER A 7 8.49 24.19 13.38
C SER A 7 7.08 23.59 13.52
N GLY A 8 6.83 22.77 14.56
CA GLY A 8 5.51 22.17 14.81
C GLY A 8 5.29 20.75 14.27
N LYS A 9 6.31 20.07 13.72
CA LYS A 9 6.19 18.69 13.20
C LYS A 9 5.59 17.70 14.21
N SER A 10 6.15 17.65 15.41
CA SER A 10 5.68 16.72 16.44
C SER A 10 4.34 17.15 17.06
N ALA A 11 3.95 18.43 16.95
CA ALA A 11 2.59 18.85 17.28
C ALA A 11 1.60 18.35 16.23
N PHE A 12 1.93 18.52 14.95
CA PHE A 12 1.14 18.04 13.82
C PHE A 12 0.90 16.53 13.87
N VAL A 13 1.92 15.73 14.20
CA VAL A 13 1.77 14.28 14.39
C VAL A 13 0.68 13.97 15.43
N ARG A 14 0.74 14.62 16.60
CA ARG A 14 -0.21 14.39 17.70
C ARG A 14 -1.62 14.87 17.36
N GLU A 15 -1.74 16.04 16.76
CA GLU A 15 -3.03 16.63 16.37
C GLU A 15 -3.77 15.79 15.32
N ASN A 16 -3.05 14.97 14.55
CA ASN A 16 -3.60 14.10 13.51
C ASN A 16 -3.56 12.60 13.87
N ASN A 17 -3.27 12.24 15.13
CA ASN A 17 -3.19 10.86 15.63
C ASN A 17 -2.23 9.97 14.82
N LEU A 18 -1.09 10.52 14.39
CA LEU A 18 -0.12 9.84 13.54
C LEU A 18 1.01 9.17 14.33
N GLU A 19 1.02 9.26 15.66
CA GLU A 19 2.06 8.69 16.52
C GLU A 19 2.31 7.20 16.26
N PRO A 20 1.29 6.33 16.12
CA PRO A 20 1.51 4.90 15.87
C PRO A 20 2.25 4.60 14.57
N TYR A 21 2.18 5.53 13.61
CA TYR A 21 2.80 5.42 12.28
C TYR A 21 4.12 6.20 12.18
N THR A 22 4.54 6.88 13.26
CA THR A 22 5.66 7.82 13.21
C THR A 22 6.97 7.23 13.70
N ILE A 23 7.95 7.18 12.80
CA ILE A 23 9.35 6.91 13.13
C ILE A 23 10.04 8.26 13.41
N SER A 24 10.20 8.59 14.69
CA SER A 24 10.87 9.82 15.13
C SER A 24 12.36 9.60 15.35
N SER A 25 13.19 10.43 14.70
CA SER A 25 14.64 10.34 14.85
C SER A 25 15.11 10.64 16.29
N ASP A 26 14.43 11.53 17.01
CA ASP A 26 14.76 11.87 18.40
C ASP A 26 14.33 10.77 19.37
N SER A 27 13.14 10.18 19.17
CA SER A 27 12.67 9.05 19.98
C SER A 27 13.60 7.84 19.84
N ILE A 28 14.08 7.53 18.63
CA ILE A 28 15.04 6.45 18.41
C ILE A 28 16.39 6.73 19.08
N ARG A 29 16.87 7.99 19.05
CA ARG A 29 18.09 8.35 19.79
C ARG A 29 17.94 8.13 21.29
N LEU A 30 16.81 8.55 21.86
CA LEU A 30 16.52 8.39 23.29
C LEU A 30 16.37 6.92 23.69
N LEU A 31 15.78 6.09 22.82
CA LEU A 31 15.71 4.64 23.02
C LEU A 31 17.10 4.00 23.09
N LEU A 32 18.02 4.44 22.22
CA LEU A 32 19.39 3.91 22.18
C LEU A 32 20.29 4.45 23.28
N LYS A 33 20.05 5.67 23.77
CA LYS A 33 20.84 6.27 24.83
C LYS A 33 20.05 7.36 25.57
N PRO A 34 20.00 7.33 26.92
CA PRO A 34 19.40 8.41 27.69
C PRO A 34 20.13 9.74 27.47
N PRO A 35 19.52 10.88 27.85
CA PRO A 35 20.17 12.19 27.79
C PRO A 35 21.55 12.18 28.45
N VAL A 36 22.49 12.91 27.85
CA VAL A 36 23.86 13.07 28.35
C VAL A 36 24.13 14.52 28.71
N LEU A 37 25.10 14.79 29.57
CA LEU A 37 25.49 16.18 29.89
C LEU A 37 26.31 16.79 28.75
N SER A 38 25.99 18.04 28.41
CA SER A 38 26.81 18.90 27.56
C SER A 38 28.02 19.45 28.33
N VAL A 39 28.94 20.13 27.62
CA VAL A 39 30.08 20.82 28.24
C VAL A 39 29.67 21.91 29.24
N THR A 40 28.42 22.37 29.17
CA THR A 40 27.85 23.38 30.08
C THR A 40 27.04 22.76 31.24
N GLY A 41 27.01 21.42 31.34
CA GLY A 41 26.25 20.71 32.38
C GLY A 41 24.76 20.56 32.09
N ARG A 42 24.25 21.07 30.95
CA ARG A 42 22.86 20.86 30.55
C ARG A 42 22.64 19.47 29.93
N PRO A 43 21.52 18.77 30.23
CA PRO A 43 21.19 17.51 29.57
C PRO A 43 20.89 17.76 28.08
N VAL A 44 21.31 16.84 27.21
CA VAL A 44 21.11 16.90 25.75
C VAL A 44 20.96 15.49 25.15
N ILE A 45 20.29 15.38 24.00
CA ILE A 45 20.30 14.16 23.19
C ILE A 45 21.68 13.94 22.56
N SER A 46 22.27 12.76 22.82
CA SER A 46 23.61 12.40 22.34
C SER A 46 23.65 12.24 20.81
N GLN A 47 24.37 13.13 20.11
CA GLN A 47 24.60 13.00 18.67
C GLN A 47 25.66 11.95 18.29
N LYS A 48 26.48 11.47 19.26
CA LYS A 48 27.52 10.44 19.02
C LYS A 48 26.95 9.09 18.55
N ILE A 49 25.66 8.84 18.79
CA ILE A 49 24.97 7.60 18.38
C ILE A 49 24.25 7.73 17.04
N ASN A 50 24.37 8.87 16.33
CA ASN A 50 23.64 9.13 15.09
C ASN A 50 23.78 8.02 14.05
N ARG A 51 24.99 7.46 13.86
CA ARG A 51 25.19 6.35 12.92
C ARG A 51 24.34 5.12 13.28
N ARG A 52 24.27 4.77 14.57
CA ARG A 52 23.47 3.64 15.06
C ARG A 52 21.98 3.94 14.98
N ALA A 53 21.56 5.15 15.38
CA ALA A 53 20.17 5.60 15.30
C ALA A 53 19.64 5.55 13.87
N TRP A 54 20.40 6.10 12.91
CA TRP A 54 20.00 6.05 11.50
C TRP A 54 19.97 4.62 10.95
N GLY A 55 20.93 3.76 11.32
CA GLY A 55 20.89 2.34 10.96
C GLY A 55 19.56 1.67 11.37
N LEU A 56 19.12 1.91 12.60
CA LEU A 56 17.83 1.40 13.09
C LEU A 56 16.63 2.04 12.36
N ILE A 57 16.63 3.36 12.16
CA ILE A 57 15.56 4.06 11.43
C ILE A 57 15.38 3.47 10.02
N TYR A 58 16.48 3.23 9.28
CA TYR A 58 16.38 2.61 7.95
C TYR A 58 15.85 1.19 8.00
N SER A 59 16.27 0.41 9.00
CA SER A 59 15.75 -0.95 9.19
C SER A 59 14.25 -0.96 9.45
N LEU A 60 13.75 -0.05 10.29
CA LEU A 60 12.33 0.09 10.58
C LEU A 60 11.55 0.53 9.33
N ILE A 61 12.03 1.55 8.62
CA ILE A 61 11.40 2.00 7.36
C ILE A 61 11.33 0.84 6.36
N LYS A 62 12.42 0.08 6.19
CA LYS A 62 12.43 -1.07 5.27
C LYS A 62 11.40 -2.13 5.68
N SER A 63 11.37 -2.50 6.96
CA SER A 63 10.44 -3.51 7.48
C SER A 63 8.98 -3.09 7.29
N HIS A 64 8.62 -1.85 7.59
CA HIS A 64 7.26 -1.34 7.31
C HIS A 64 6.96 -1.27 5.81
N MET A 65 7.96 -0.92 4.98
CA MET A 65 7.78 -0.89 3.53
C MET A 65 7.55 -2.29 2.92
N GLU A 66 8.17 -3.32 3.47
CA GLU A 66 7.94 -4.73 3.10
C GLU A 66 6.50 -5.16 3.38
N GLU A 67 5.92 -4.71 4.49
CA GLU A 67 4.53 -4.97 4.86
C GLU A 67 3.51 -4.06 4.14
N GLY A 68 3.99 -3.03 3.45
CA GLY A 68 3.11 -2.05 2.80
C GLY A 68 2.42 -1.08 3.76
N ASP A 69 2.97 -0.88 4.97
CA ASP A 69 2.42 0.00 6.00
C ASP A 69 2.54 1.50 5.69
N PHE A 70 1.60 2.28 6.20
CA PHE A 70 1.73 3.73 6.22
C PHE A 70 2.83 4.18 7.20
N ILE A 71 3.76 5.02 6.73
CA ILE A 71 4.91 5.49 7.52
C ILE A 71 4.99 7.01 7.52
N VAL A 72 5.15 7.59 8.70
CA VAL A 72 5.50 9.00 8.90
C VAL A 72 6.94 9.08 9.41
N LEU A 73 7.82 9.75 8.68
CA LEU A 73 9.17 10.04 9.17
C LEU A 73 9.22 11.44 9.81
N ASP A 74 9.39 11.50 11.14
CA ASP A 74 9.69 12.74 11.86
C ASP A 74 11.21 12.92 11.99
N ALA A 75 11.74 13.68 11.02
CA ALA A 75 13.13 14.12 10.99
C ALA A 75 13.20 15.52 10.37
N THR A 76 14.33 16.21 10.54
CA THR A 76 14.52 17.54 9.94
C THR A 76 14.47 17.50 8.41
N ASN A 77 15.08 16.47 7.80
CA ASN A 77 15.15 16.27 6.34
C ASN A 77 15.49 17.57 5.59
N ALA A 78 16.51 18.27 6.07
CA ALA A 78 16.81 19.64 5.64
C ALA A 78 17.30 19.69 4.19
N GLY A 79 18.14 18.72 3.80
CA GLY A 79 18.77 18.65 2.50
C GLY A 79 18.12 17.67 1.52
N ASN A 80 18.41 17.87 0.23
CA ASN A 80 18.01 16.99 -0.85
C ASN A 80 18.57 15.58 -0.66
N ALA A 81 19.84 15.47 -0.28
CA ALA A 81 20.51 14.18 -0.03
C ALA A 81 19.84 13.39 1.11
N ASP A 82 19.32 14.08 2.13
CA ASP A 82 18.60 13.46 3.24
C ASP A 82 17.31 12.78 2.79
N ILE A 83 16.69 13.28 1.72
CA ILE A 83 15.45 12.72 1.18
C ILE A 83 15.74 11.73 0.05
N ALA A 84 16.74 12.02 -0.79
CA ALA A 84 17.11 11.23 -1.97
C ALA A 84 17.50 9.79 -1.62
N LYS A 85 18.03 9.55 -0.43
CA LYS A 85 18.37 8.21 0.08
C LYS A 85 17.19 7.23 0.12
N TYR A 86 15.96 7.73 0.23
CA TYR A 86 14.75 6.89 0.25
C TYR A 86 14.23 6.54 -1.16
N ARG A 87 14.79 7.14 -2.22
CA ARG A 87 14.30 6.95 -3.59
C ARG A 87 14.28 5.49 -4.01
N LYS A 88 15.35 4.74 -3.70
CA LYS A 88 15.44 3.32 -4.05
C LYS A 88 14.36 2.52 -3.35
N LEU A 89 14.23 2.67 -2.03
CA LEU A 89 13.19 2.00 -1.24
C LEU A 89 11.79 2.33 -1.73
N ALA A 90 11.49 3.62 -1.91
CA ALA A 90 10.18 4.06 -2.41
C ALA A 90 9.86 3.48 -3.80
N LYS A 91 10.85 3.35 -4.68
CA LYS A 91 10.67 2.71 -5.99
C LYS A 91 10.45 1.21 -5.86
N THR A 92 11.30 0.51 -5.11
CA THR A 92 11.25 -0.95 -4.93
C THR A 92 9.92 -1.41 -4.34
N TYR A 93 9.41 -0.71 -3.33
CA TYR A 93 8.14 -1.05 -2.67
C TYR A 93 6.95 -0.25 -3.23
N ARG A 94 7.15 0.50 -4.33
CA ARG A 94 6.11 1.31 -5.02
C ARG A 94 5.36 2.32 -4.14
N TYR A 95 6.05 2.89 -3.16
CA TYR A 95 5.51 3.94 -2.29
C TYR A 95 5.43 5.29 -2.99
N LYS A 96 4.32 6.00 -2.74
CA LYS A 96 4.22 7.42 -3.03
C LYS A 96 4.84 8.23 -1.90
N ALA A 97 5.92 8.96 -2.19
CA ALA A 97 6.57 9.81 -1.21
C ALA A 97 5.92 11.21 -1.14
N ILE A 98 5.57 11.64 0.08
CA ILE A 98 5.00 12.97 0.35
C ILE A 98 5.85 13.70 1.39
N CYS A 99 6.11 14.99 1.15
CA CYS A 99 6.78 15.89 2.06
C CYS A 99 5.79 16.93 2.58
N ILE A 100 5.42 16.82 3.85
CA ILE A 100 4.72 17.89 4.57
C ILE A 100 5.76 18.93 4.97
N ASP A 101 5.69 20.12 4.36
CA ASP A 101 6.69 21.16 4.48
C ASP A 101 6.27 22.26 5.47
N PHE A 102 7.06 22.41 6.54
CA PHE A 102 6.86 23.41 7.60
C PHE A 102 7.81 24.61 7.44
N SER A 103 8.42 24.80 6.27
CA SER A 103 9.37 25.88 5.98
C SER A 103 8.78 27.29 6.08
N ASP A 104 7.45 27.43 6.04
CA ASP A 104 6.78 28.74 6.15
C ASP A 104 6.83 29.33 7.58
N ILE A 105 7.18 28.51 8.58
CA ILE A 105 7.36 29.00 9.95
C ILE A 105 8.65 29.82 10.01
N SER A 106 8.52 31.07 10.47
CA SER A 106 9.67 31.97 10.61
C SER A 106 10.70 31.42 11.61
N LEU A 107 11.97 31.72 11.33
CA LEU A 107 13.11 31.30 12.15
C LEU A 107 12.97 31.76 13.61
N GLU A 108 12.51 32.99 13.83
CA GLU A 108 12.29 33.56 15.17
C GLU A 108 11.25 32.77 15.96
N ILE A 109 10.11 32.44 15.36
CA ILE A 109 9.06 31.64 15.99
C ILE A 109 9.58 30.22 16.30
N ALA A 110 10.33 29.63 15.37
CA ALA A 110 10.91 28.30 15.56
C ALA A 110 11.89 28.28 16.75
N LYS A 111 12.77 29.29 16.85
CA LYS A 111 13.70 29.46 17.98
C LYS A 111 12.96 29.68 19.30
N GLU A 112 11.96 30.56 19.32
CA GLU A 112 11.14 30.81 20.51
C GLU A 112 10.47 29.52 21.02
N ARG A 113 9.86 28.75 20.11
CA ARG A 113 9.24 27.46 20.44
C ARG A 113 10.26 26.43 20.90
N ASN A 114 11.44 26.39 20.27
CA ASN A 114 12.51 25.46 20.65
C ASN A 114 13.00 25.71 22.09
N ARG A 115 13.09 26.96 22.55
CA ARG A 115 13.46 27.29 23.95
C ARG A 115 12.45 26.78 24.99
N LYS A 116 11.20 26.54 24.58
CA LYS A 116 10.10 26.06 25.45
C LYS A 116 10.00 24.53 25.51
N ARG A 117 10.87 23.80 24.80
CA ARG A 117 10.91 22.33 24.81
C ARG A 117 11.51 21.79 26.12
N PRO A 118 11.32 20.50 26.44
CA PRO A 118 12.07 19.85 27.52
C PRO A 118 13.58 20.10 27.35
N GLU A 119 14.29 20.33 28.45
CA GLU A 119 15.66 20.84 28.43
C GLU A 119 16.60 20.01 27.54
N TYR A 120 16.47 18.69 27.57
CA TYR A 120 17.30 17.76 26.77
C TYR A 120 16.97 17.76 25.27
N GLU A 121 15.82 18.28 24.87
CA GLU A 121 15.39 18.42 23.47
C GLU A 121 15.71 19.78 22.86
N ILE A 122 16.14 20.76 23.67
CA ILE A 122 16.48 22.09 23.18
C ILE A 122 17.69 21.98 22.26
N VAL A 123 17.49 22.33 20.99
CA VAL A 123 18.56 22.35 19.99
C VAL A 123 19.26 23.72 20.02
N PRO A 124 20.60 23.79 19.98
CA PRO A 124 21.31 25.07 19.91
C PRO A 124 20.87 25.93 18.71
N GLU A 125 20.69 27.24 18.91
CA GLU A 125 20.16 28.13 17.86
C GLU A 125 21.03 28.15 16.60
N ALA A 126 22.36 28.07 16.73
CA ALA A 126 23.27 28.00 15.59
C ALA A 126 22.98 26.79 14.67
N VAL A 127 22.56 25.65 15.24
CA VAL A 127 22.17 24.46 14.48
C VAL A 127 20.83 24.70 13.77
N ILE A 128 19.90 25.40 14.41
CA ILE A 128 18.62 25.78 13.80
C ILE A 128 18.85 26.73 12.62
N ASP A 129 19.75 27.69 12.76
CA ASP A 129 20.13 28.65 11.71
C ASP A 129 20.72 27.93 10.48
N GLU A 130 21.62 26.96 10.71
CA GLU A 130 22.21 26.15 9.64
C GLU A 130 21.14 25.29 8.93
N MET A 131 20.25 24.64 9.70
CA MET A 131 19.15 23.85 9.13
C MET A 131 18.18 24.71 8.32
N TYR A 132 17.85 25.91 8.82
CA TYR A 132 16.97 26.87 8.13
C TYR A 132 17.59 27.34 6.82
N SER A 133 18.86 27.73 6.86
CA SER A 133 19.65 28.10 5.67
C SER A 133 19.74 26.96 4.65
N THR A 134 19.85 25.72 5.10
CA THR A 134 19.88 24.54 4.24
C THR A 134 18.53 24.30 3.57
N ILE A 135 17.44 24.38 4.34
CA ILE A 135 16.07 24.21 3.82
C ILE A 135 15.75 25.24 2.74
N ASN A 136 16.14 26.50 2.94
CA ASN A 136 15.88 27.57 1.98
C ASN A 136 16.71 27.45 0.70
N ARG A 137 17.93 26.91 0.79
CA ARG A 137 18.82 26.74 -0.37
C ARG A 137 18.52 25.47 -1.18
N GLN A 138 18.05 24.42 -0.52
CA GLN A 138 17.89 23.11 -1.15
C GLN A 138 16.44 22.81 -1.50
N LYS A 139 16.25 22.16 -2.64
CA LYS A 139 14.94 21.70 -3.10
C LYS A 139 14.68 20.25 -2.69
N VAL A 140 13.41 19.92 -2.48
CA VAL A 140 12.96 18.54 -2.30
C VAL A 140 13.14 17.78 -3.64
N PRO A 141 13.61 16.52 -3.63
CA PRO A 141 13.73 15.72 -4.85
C PRO A 141 12.40 15.56 -5.60
N SER A 142 12.45 15.49 -6.94
CA SER A 142 11.27 15.44 -7.82
C SER A 142 10.34 14.22 -7.65
N PHE A 143 10.80 13.13 -7.03
CA PHE A 143 9.95 11.96 -6.78
C PHE A 143 9.02 12.14 -5.57
N VAL A 144 9.18 13.24 -4.82
CA VAL A 144 8.42 13.53 -3.62
C VAL A 144 7.46 14.67 -3.90
N THR A 145 6.18 14.44 -3.63
CA THR A 145 5.16 15.50 -3.72
C THR A 145 5.24 16.36 -2.47
N VAL A 146 5.41 17.67 -2.62
CA VAL A 146 5.44 18.61 -1.49
C VAL A 146 4.05 19.15 -1.25
N ILE A 147 3.59 19.12 0.00
CA ILE A 147 2.30 19.67 0.43
C ILE A 147 2.49 20.51 1.69
N LYS A 148 1.57 21.44 1.94
CA LYS A 148 1.50 22.17 3.21
C LYS A 148 0.66 21.40 4.25
N PRO A 149 0.84 21.69 5.55
CA PRO A 149 0.08 21.01 6.61
C PRO A 149 -1.44 21.09 6.43
N GLN A 150 -1.96 22.20 5.88
CA GLN A 150 -3.41 22.36 5.69
C GLN A 150 -3.98 21.44 4.60
N GLU A 151 -3.15 20.99 3.66
CA GLU A 151 -3.56 20.11 2.55
C GLU A 151 -3.55 18.62 2.94
N PHE A 152 -2.99 18.29 4.13
CA PHE A 152 -2.77 16.90 4.53
C PHE A 152 -4.05 16.07 4.54
N ASN A 153 -5.10 16.55 5.21
CA ASN A 153 -6.35 15.80 5.37
C ASN A 153 -7.01 15.46 4.04
N GLU A 154 -6.97 16.37 3.06
CA GLU A 154 -7.54 16.12 1.74
C GLU A 154 -6.77 15.04 0.97
N LYS A 155 -5.43 15.03 1.10
CA LYS A 155 -4.55 14.07 0.42
C LYS A 155 -4.46 12.72 1.13
N PHE A 156 -4.71 12.70 2.43
CA PHE A 156 -4.57 11.53 3.28
C PHE A 156 -5.85 10.68 3.35
N LEU A 157 -7.01 11.24 3.04
CA LEU A 157 -8.25 10.47 3.05
C LEU A 157 -8.35 9.58 1.79
N TYR A 158 -8.45 8.26 2.00
CA TYR A 158 -8.85 7.35 0.92
C TYR A 158 -10.34 7.57 0.60
N LYS A 159 -10.64 8.04 -0.61
CA LYS A 159 -12.02 8.33 -1.03
C LYS A 159 -12.58 7.15 -1.84
N ALA A 160 -13.85 6.83 -1.61
CA ALA A 160 -14.57 5.91 -2.47
C ALA A 160 -14.76 6.56 -3.85
N ASP A 161 -14.47 5.80 -4.91
CA ASP A 161 -14.87 6.17 -6.27
C ASP A 161 -16.40 6.03 -6.43
N ASP A 162 -17.01 6.77 -7.36
CA ASP A 162 -18.42 6.58 -7.71
C ASP A 162 -18.54 5.92 -9.09
N PHE A 163 -18.96 4.66 -9.07
CA PHE A 163 -19.13 3.83 -10.27
C PHE A 163 -20.60 3.65 -10.66
N SER A 164 -21.51 4.44 -10.09
CA SER A 164 -22.95 4.38 -10.38
C SER A 164 -23.33 4.74 -11.82
N HIS A 165 -22.37 5.21 -12.62
CA HIS A 165 -22.55 5.47 -14.06
C HIS A 165 -22.42 4.21 -14.92
N TYR A 166 -21.78 3.15 -14.41
CA TYR A 166 -21.74 1.86 -15.08
C TYR A 166 -23.08 1.13 -14.92
N LYS A 167 -23.40 0.26 -15.89
CA LYS A 167 -24.61 -0.56 -15.85
C LYS A 167 -24.43 -1.76 -14.91
N ARG A 168 -23.24 -2.35 -14.91
CA ARG A 168 -22.86 -3.50 -14.06
C ARG A 168 -21.40 -3.42 -13.66
N ILE A 169 -21.06 -4.10 -12.58
CA ILE A 169 -19.68 -4.27 -12.13
C ILE A 169 -19.38 -5.76 -11.99
N HIS A 170 -18.38 -6.21 -12.73
CA HIS A 170 -17.94 -7.60 -12.82
C HIS A 170 -16.72 -7.77 -11.92
N HIS A 171 -16.85 -8.60 -10.89
CA HIS A 171 -15.76 -8.98 -10.00
C HIS A 171 -15.28 -10.36 -10.41
N ILE A 172 -14.02 -10.44 -10.83
CA ILE A 172 -13.40 -11.65 -11.37
C ILE A 172 -12.36 -12.09 -10.36
N GLY A 173 -12.58 -13.26 -9.74
CA GLY A 173 -11.71 -13.84 -8.72
C GLY A 173 -10.35 -14.27 -9.24
N ASP A 174 -9.69 -15.13 -8.46
CA ASP A 174 -8.33 -15.58 -8.72
C ASP A 174 -8.29 -16.37 -10.03
N ILE A 175 -7.52 -15.88 -11.01
CA ILE A 175 -7.47 -16.49 -12.34
C ILE A 175 -6.59 -17.73 -12.31
N ASN A 176 -5.49 -17.70 -11.55
CA ASN A 176 -4.55 -18.80 -11.35
C ASN A 176 -4.12 -19.49 -12.65
N GLY A 177 -3.92 -18.71 -13.72
CA GLY A 177 -3.56 -19.23 -15.04
C GLY A 177 -4.68 -19.97 -15.77
N ASN A 178 -5.94 -19.87 -15.35
CA ASN A 178 -7.08 -20.49 -16.04
C ASN A 178 -7.61 -19.60 -17.18
N TYR A 179 -6.81 -19.44 -18.23
CA TYR A 179 -7.15 -18.57 -19.35
C TYR A 179 -8.41 -19.04 -20.09
N ARG A 180 -8.65 -20.35 -20.17
CA ARG A 180 -9.87 -20.90 -20.80
C ARG A 180 -11.15 -20.43 -20.12
N ALA A 181 -11.27 -20.58 -18.80
CA ALA A 181 -12.45 -20.13 -18.06
C ALA A 181 -12.64 -18.61 -18.17
N LEU A 182 -11.53 -17.84 -18.12
CA LEU A 182 -11.56 -16.40 -18.32
C LEU A 182 -12.08 -16.03 -19.71
N LYS A 183 -11.58 -16.71 -20.75
CA LYS A 183 -12.00 -16.48 -22.13
C LYS A 183 -13.46 -16.87 -22.36
N GLU A 184 -13.91 -17.97 -21.78
CA GLU A 184 -15.32 -18.39 -21.82
C GLU A 184 -16.22 -17.30 -21.23
N TYR A 185 -15.85 -16.76 -20.06
CA TYR A 185 -16.59 -15.66 -19.45
C TYR A 185 -16.66 -14.42 -20.34
N LEU A 186 -15.51 -14.05 -20.90
CA LEU A 186 -15.34 -12.85 -21.71
C LEU A 186 -15.55 -13.12 -23.21
N THR A 187 -16.33 -14.14 -23.58
CA THR A 187 -16.61 -14.49 -24.99
C THR A 187 -17.25 -13.32 -25.75
N CYS A 188 -18.07 -12.51 -25.07
CA CYS A 188 -18.66 -11.29 -25.64
C CYS A 188 -17.74 -10.06 -25.56
N GLY A 189 -16.50 -10.22 -25.10
CA GLY A 189 -15.55 -9.14 -24.86
C GLY A 189 -15.85 -8.32 -23.60
N ILE A 190 -15.14 -7.20 -23.48
CA ILE A 190 -15.30 -6.20 -22.41
C ILE A 190 -16.24 -5.10 -22.90
N ASN A 191 -17.42 -5.00 -22.29
CA ASN A 191 -18.44 -3.99 -22.59
C ASN A 191 -18.08 -2.65 -21.95
N GLU A 192 -18.06 -1.57 -22.73
CA GLU A 192 -17.70 -0.23 -22.24
C GLU A 192 -18.69 0.35 -21.21
N ASN A 193 -19.93 -0.16 -21.18
CA ASN A 193 -20.93 0.25 -20.20
C ASN A 193 -20.83 -0.47 -18.86
N ASP A 194 -19.96 -1.49 -18.76
CA ASP A 194 -19.75 -2.28 -17.56
C ASP A 194 -18.32 -2.07 -17.05
N LEU A 195 -18.10 -2.18 -15.73
CA LEU A 195 -16.78 -2.13 -15.11
C LEU A 195 -16.30 -3.55 -14.80
N TYR A 196 -15.00 -3.81 -14.99
CA TYR A 196 -14.38 -5.11 -14.72
C TYR A 196 -13.26 -4.96 -13.71
N ILE A 197 -13.40 -5.60 -12.55
CA ILE A 197 -12.43 -5.60 -11.45
C ILE A 197 -11.86 -7.02 -11.33
N PHE A 198 -10.56 -7.15 -11.56
CA PHE A 198 -9.83 -8.41 -11.48
C PHE A 198 -9.08 -8.47 -10.15
N LEU A 199 -9.33 -9.50 -9.34
CA LEU A 199 -8.96 -9.52 -7.93
C LEU A 199 -7.51 -9.91 -7.62
N GLY A 200 -6.73 -10.35 -8.60
CA GLY A 200 -5.32 -10.73 -8.44
C GLY A 200 -5.09 -12.22 -8.71
N ASP A 201 -3.88 -12.68 -8.37
CA ASP A 201 -3.40 -14.05 -8.60
C ASP A 201 -3.66 -14.50 -10.03
N TYR A 202 -3.09 -13.76 -10.98
CA TYR A 202 -3.37 -13.94 -12.39
C TYR A 202 -2.72 -15.21 -12.95
N THR A 203 -1.54 -15.54 -12.45
CA THR A 203 -0.75 -16.70 -12.88
C THR A 203 -0.72 -17.78 -11.80
N GLY A 204 -0.89 -19.04 -12.20
CA GLY A 204 -0.88 -20.18 -11.30
C GLY A 204 0.40 -21.00 -11.41
N SER A 205 0.92 -21.47 -10.27
CA SER A 205 2.07 -22.39 -10.25
C SER A 205 1.76 -23.80 -10.75
N ARG A 206 0.48 -24.16 -10.80
CA ARG A 206 -0.03 -25.44 -11.31
C ARG A 206 -0.61 -25.34 -12.73
N ALA A 207 -0.62 -24.14 -13.31
CA ALA A 207 -1.14 -23.93 -14.66
C ALA A 207 -0.07 -24.22 -15.71
N GLU A 208 -0.51 -24.56 -16.92
CA GLU A 208 0.40 -24.64 -18.07
C GLU A 208 1.01 -23.26 -18.34
N ILE A 209 2.31 -23.21 -18.63
CA ILE A 209 3.04 -21.96 -18.90
C ILE A 209 2.40 -21.18 -20.07
N SER A 210 1.86 -21.89 -21.06
CA SER A 210 1.09 -21.33 -22.17
C SER A 210 -0.12 -20.54 -21.69
N GLU A 211 -0.91 -21.08 -20.75
CA GLU A 211 -2.08 -20.40 -20.21
C GLU A 211 -1.69 -19.18 -19.37
N ASN A 212 -0.67 -19.28 -18.52
CA ASN A 212 -0.12 -18.13 -17.77
C ASN A 212 0.31 -17.00 -18.72
N THR A 213 0.99 -17.36 -19.80
CA THR A 213 1.45 -16.40 -20.83
C THR A 213 0.27 -15.71 -21.51
N GLU A 214 -0.80 -16.46 -21.83
CA GLU A 214 -2.00 -15.88 -22.44
C GLU A 214 -2.78 -14.97 -21.48
N VAL A 215 -2.84 -15.30 -20.18
CA VAL A 215 -3.41 -14.38 -19.17
C VAL A 215 -2.63 -13.06 -19.15
N VAL A 216 -1.30 -13.10 -19.07
CA VAL A 216 -0.48 -11.87 -19.03
C VAL A 216 -0.66 -11.03 -20.29
N LYS A 217 -0.66 -11.65 -21.48
CA LYS A 217 -0.92 -10.96 -22.75
C LYS A 217 -2.31 -10.33 -22.78
N PHE A 218 -3.33 -11.07 -22.32
CA PHE A 218 -4.69 -10.58 -22.25
C PHE A 218 -4.80 -9.36 -21.33
N LEU A 219 -4.27 -9.44 -20.11
CA LEU A 219 -4.26 -8.32 -19.15
C LEU A 219 -3.54 -7.10 -19.72
N THR A 220 -2.38 -7.30 -20.34
CA THR A 220 -1.62 -6.22 -21.01
C THR A 220 -2.44 -5.55 -22.11
N SER A 221 -3.30 -6.29 -22.82
CA SER A 221 -4.15 -5.74 -23.88
C SER A 221 -5.34 -4.89 -23.37
N ILE A 222 -5.71 -5.01 -22.09
CA ILE A 222 -6.89 -4.35 -21.52
C ILE A 222 -6.58 -3.38 -20.37
N MET A 223 -5.36 -3.41 -19.80
CA MET A 223 -4.99 -2.65 -18.59
C MET A 223 -5.10 -1.12 -18.70
N ASP A 224 -5.12 -0.60 -19.93
CA ASP A 224 -5.27 0.85 -20.19
C ASP A 224 -6.73 1.28 -20.43
N ARG A 225 -7.69 0.34 -20.38
CA ARG A 225 -9.11 0.67 -20.51
C ARG A 225 -9.61 1.33 -19.22
N ASN A 226 -10.43 2.38 -19.38
CA ASN A 226 -10.98 3.14 -18.25
C ASN A 226 -11.97 2.33 -17.39
N ASN A 227 -12.54 1.27 -17.96
CA ASN A 227 -13.50 0.39 -17.31
C ASN A 227 -12.87 -0.95 -16.87
N VAL A 228 -11.55 -0.97 -16.66
CA VAL A 228 -10.81 -2.12 -16.12
C VAL A 228 -10.00 -1.68 -14.91
N ILE A 229 -10.12 -2.44 -13.82
CA ILE A 229 -9.32 -2.30 -12.61
C ILE A 229 -8.63 -3.63 -12.35
N LEU A 230 -7.30 -3.58 -12.20
CA LEU A 230 -6.48 -4.73 -11.87
C LEU A 230 -6.00 -4.59 -10.42
N LEU A 231 -6.39 -5.53 -9.56
CA LEU A 231 -5.90 -5.59 -8.20
C LEU A 231 -4.64 -6.43 -8.11
N GLU A 232 -3.81 -6.10 -7.13
CA GLU A 232 -2.60 -6.85 -6.83
C GLU A 232 -2.91 -8.08 -5.98
N GLY A 233 -2.56 -9.26 -6.48
CA GLY A 233 -2.53 -10.49 -5.71
C GLY A 233 -1.15 -10.82 -5.16
N GLU A 234 -1.05 -11.96 -4.47
CA GLU A 234 0.19 -12.43 -3.85
C GLU A 234 1.27 -12.68 -4.91
N GLN A 235 0.88 -13.27 -6.03
CA GLN A 235 1.80 -13.59 -7.13
C GLN A 235 2.36 -12.32 -7.77
N GLU A 236 1.48 -11.34 -8.04
CA GLU A 236 1.89 -10.07 -8.62
C GLU A 236 2.83 -9.30 -7.70
N ALA A 237 2.54 -9.23 -6.40
CA ALA A 237 3.38 -8.56 -5.42
C ALA A 237 4.81 -9.09 -5.43
N CYS A 238 4.96 -10.42 -5.51
CA CYS A 238 6.26 -11.06 -5.63
C CYS A 238 6.99 -10.64 -6.90
N PHE A 239 6.30 -10.67 -8.04
CA PHE A 239 6.90 -10.33 -9.34
C PHE A 239 7.34 -8.87 -9.42
N CYS A 240 6.56 -7.95 -8.86
CA CYS A 240 6.87 -6.53 -8.89
C CYS A 240 8.13 -6.19 -8.09
N ILE A 241 8.33 -6.82 -6.93
CA ILE A 241 9.55 -6.64 -6.12
C ILE A 241 10.77 -7.18 -6.87
N LEU A 242 10.67 -8.38 -7.44
CA LEU A 242 11.76 -9.01 -8.19
C LEU A 242 12.13 -8.19 -9.45
N ALA A 243 11.15 -7.63 -10.16
CA ALA A 243 11.38 -6.79 -11.34
C ALA A 243 12.15 -5.50 -11.02
N GLU A 244 12.01 -4.96 -9.81
CA GLU A 244 12.73 -3.77 -9.32
C GLU A 244 14.08 -4.11 -8.66
N GLY A 245 14.52 -5.37 -8.74
CA GLY A 245 15.79 -5.84 -8.16
C GLY A 245 15.79 -5.86 -6.63
N GLY A 246 14.60 -5.98 -6.03
CA GLY A 246 14.44 -6.24 -4.60
C GLY A 246 14.78 -7.70 -4.27
N GLU A 247 15.32 -7.91 -3.07
CA GLU A 247 15.46 -9.25 -2.49
C GLU A 247 14.20 -9.54 -1.67
N GLN A 248 13.54 -10.67 -1.95
CA GLN A 248 12.47 -11.19 -1.11
C GLN A 248 13.07 -11.94 0.08
N THR A 249 12.50 -11.75 1.26
CA THR A 249 12.73 -12.63 2.41
C THR A 249 12.22 -14.03 2.06
N GLN A 250 12.97 -15.07 2.44
CA GLN A 250 12.69 -16.47 2.08
C GLN A 250 11.29 -16.90 2.53
N THR A 251 10.31 -16.86 1.63
CA THR A 251 9.02 -17.51 1.77
C THR A 251 9.02 -18.82 0.99
N SER A 252 8.30 -19.82 1.50
CA SER A 252 8.07 -21.08 0.80
C SER A 252 7.42 -20.81 -0.57
N GLY A 253 7.94 -21.42 -1.64
CA GLY A 253 7.41 -21.25 -2.99
C GLY A 253 8.05 -20.14 -3.83
N LEU A 254 9.02 -19.37 -3.28
CA LEU A 254 9.79 -18.38 -4.05
C LEU A 254 10.48 -19.01 -5.27
N GLU A 255 11.03 -20.21 -5.13
CA GLU A 255 11.71 -20.94 -6.22
C GLU A 255 10.74 -21.22 -7.40
N ASN A 256 9.53 -21.68 -7.11
CA ASN A 256 8.50 -21.93 -8.12
C ASN A 256 8.04 -20.63 -8.79
N ARG A 257 7.90 -19.54 -8.03
CA ARG A 257 7.54 -18.20 -8.55
C ARG A 257 8.62 -17.68 -9.50
N VAL A 258 9.89 -17.77 -9.10
CA VAL A 258 11.04 -17.36 -9.93
C VAL A 258 11.12 -18.22 -11.20
N HIS A 259 10.90 -19.53 -11.09
CA HIS A 259 10.88 -20.43 -12.23
C HIS A 259 9.82 -20.04 -13.25
N ASN A 260 8.57 -19.80 -12.81
CA ASN A 260 7.48 -19.37 -13.69
C ASN A 260 7.80 -18.06 -14.42
N ILE A 261 8.40 -17.08 -13.74
CA ILE A 261 8.82 -15.82 -14.38
C ILE A 261 9.82 -16.09 -15.50
N LEU A 262 10.80 -16.96 -15.25
CA LEU A 262 11.83 -17.28 -16.24
C LEU A 262 11.24 -18.00 -17.45
N GLU A 263 10.31 -18.93 -17.24
CA GLU A 263 9.66 -19.66 -18.32
C GLU A 263 8.70 -18.78 -19.13
N MET A 264 7.91 -17.92 -18.48
CA MET A 264 7.09 -16.93 -19.17
C MET A 264 7.94 -16.00 -20.05
N LYS A 265 9.15 -15.64 -19.60
CA LYS A 265 10.11 -14.87 -20.41
C LYS A 265 10.58 -15.63 -21.64
N GLN A 266 10.83 -16.93 -21.52
CA GLN A 266 11.16 -17.78 -22.67
C GLN A 266 9.97 -17.89 -23.65
N ALA A 267 8.73 -17.84 -23.14
CA ALA A 267 7.50 -17.84 -23.93
C ALA A 267 7.12 -16.46 -24.53
N GLY A 268 7.96 -15.43 -24.34
CA GLY A 268 7.83 -14.12 -24.99
C GLY A 268 7.28 -12.99 -24.11
N VAL A 269 7.00 -13.23 -22.81
CA VAL A 269 6.67 -12.14 -21.87
C VAL A 269 7.92 -11.34 -21.55
N THR A 270 7.91 -10.04 -21.81
CA THR A 270 9.09 -9.20 -21.57
C THR A 270 9.11 -8.66 -20.14
N ASN A 271 10.29 -8.25 -19.66
CA ASN A 271 10.40 -7.48 -18.40
C ASN A 271 9.58 -6.19 -18.46
N ASN A 272 9.39 -5.62 -19.65
CA ASN A 272 8.62 -4.41 -19.83
C ASN A 272 7.13 -4.66 -19.61
N ASP A 273 6.59 -5.79 -20.10
CA ASP A 273 5.18 -6.16 -19.89
C ASP A 273 4.88 -6.31 -18.39
N ILE A 274 5.74 -7.04 -17.67
CA ILE A 274 5.63 -7.20 -16.21
C ILE A 274 5.73 -5.84 -15.51
N SER A 275 6.70 -5.00 -15.89
CA SER A 275 6.91 -3.69 -15.27
C SER A 275 5.72 -2.74 -15.48
N ILE A 276 5.11 -2.74 -16.67
CA ILE A 276 3.95 -1.89 -16.95
C ILE A 276 2.73 -2.42 -16.21
N LEU A 277 2.49 -3.74 -16.21
CA LEU A 277 1.40 -4.36 -15.45
C LEU A 277 1.50 -4.00 -13.95
N CYS A 278 2.68 -4.17 -13.35
CA CYS A 278 2.95 -3.81 -11.95
C CYS A 278 2.63 -2.35 -11.59
N LYS A 279 2.75 -1.42 -12.54
CA LYS A 279 2.41 0.00 -12.34
C LYS A 279 0.91 0.28 -12.42
N LYS A 280 0.14 -0.65 -13.00
CA LYS A 280 -1.32 -0.55 -13.17
C LYS A 280 -2.10 -1.19 -12.03
N LEU A 281 -1.46 -2.10 -11.29
CA LEU A 281 -2.08 -2.76 -10.16
C LEU A 281 -2.46 -1.77 -9.06
N ARG A 282 -3.63 -2.00 -8.45
CA ARG A 282 -4.11 -1.29 -7.27
C ARG A 282 -4.17 -2.27 -6.10
N LEU A 283 -3.94 -1.80 -4.88
CA LEU A 283 -4.07 -2.64 -3.68
C LEU A 283 -5.54 -3.02 -3.40
N CYS A 284 -6.46 -2.12 -3.73
CA CYS A 284 -7.88 -2.32 -3.54
C CYS A 284 -8.69 -1.44 -4.50
N ALA A 285 -9.98 -1.77 -4.64
CA ALA A 285 -10.99 -0.85 -5.16
C ALA A 285 -12.01 -0.59 -4.05
N TYR A 286 -12.19 0.67 -3.68
CA TYR A 286 -13.22 1.08 -2.73
C TYR A 286 -14.15 2.06 -3.44
N TYR A 287 -15.43 1.71 -3.55
CA TYR A 287 -16.34 2.44 -4.41
C TYR A 287 -17.80 2.40 -3.95
N LYS A 288 -18.58 3.35 -4.47
CA LYS A 288 -20.03 3.39 -4.36
C LYS A 288 -20.66 2.96 -5.68
N PHE A 289 -21.72 2.16 -5.57
CA PHE A 289 -22.58 1.80 -6.68
C PHE A 289 -24.03 1.94 -6.23
N HIS A 290 -24.63 3.06 -6.62
CA HIS A 290 -25.91 3.52 -6.12
C HIS A 290 -25.93 3.61 -4.58
N ASN A 291 -26.76 2.81 -3.91
CA ASN A 291 -26.89 2.79 -2.45
C ASN A 291 -25.91 1.84 -1.75
N LYS A 292 -25.07 1.12 -2.50
CA LYS A 292 -24.12 0.13 -1.97
C LYS A 292 -22.70 0.70 -1.92
N CYS A 293 -21.98 0.35 -0.87
CA CYS A 293 -20.57 0.66 -0.68
C CYS A 293 -19.79 -0.66 -0.73
N LEU A 294 -18.74 -0.73 -1.57
CA LEU A 294 -18.01 -1.97 -1.81
C LEU A 294 -16.51 -1.77 -1.59
N LEU A 295 -15.94 -2.68 -0.80
CA LEU A 295 -14.50 -2.88 -0.68
C LEU A 295 -14.11 -4.13 -1.47
N VAL A 296 -13.20 -3.99 -2.42
CA VAL A 296 -12.63 -5.10 -3.16
C VAL A 296 -11.14 -5.15 -2.87
N THR A 297 -10.68 -6.23 -2.27
CA THR A 297 -9.27 -6.53 -1.99
C THR A 297 -8.95 -7.93 -2.47
N HIS A 298 -7.68 -8.31 -2.53
CA HIS A 298 -7.34 -9.69 -2.86
C HIS A 298 -7.59 -10.62 -1.67
N GLY A 299 -7.12 -10.26 -0.47
CA GLY A 299 -7.14 -11.12 0.72
C GLY A 299 -8.34 -10.99 1.66
N GLY A 300 -9.22 -10.00 1.45
CA GLY A 300 -10.36 -9.71 2.34
C GLY A 300 -9.97 -9.06 3.67
N LEU A 301 -10.88 -8.31 4.28
CA LEU A 301 -10.68 -7.66 5.59
C LEU A 301 -11.80 -8.04 6.57
N SER A 302 -11.51 -8.00 7.87
CA SER A 302 -12.49 -8.27 8.93
C SER A 302 -13.31 -7.02 9.34
N ASN A 303 -12.97 -5.86 8.78
CA ASN A 303 -13.70 -4.60 8.95
C ASN A 303 -13.36 -3.62 7.81
N LEU A 304 -14.20 -2.61 7.60
CA LEU A 304 -13.86 -1.43 6.81
C LEU A 304 -13.32 -0.33 7.75
N PRO A 305 -12.01 -0.01 7.74
CA PRO A 305 -11.45 1.04 8.58
C PRO A 305 -11.91 2.44 8.12
N GLU A 306 -11.83 3.42 9.02
CA GLU A 306 -12.14 4.82 8.71
C GLU A 306 -11.30 5.38 7.54
N ASN A 307 -10.05 4.94 7.42
CA ASN A 307 -9.16 5.33 6.34
C ASN A 307 -8.31 4.15 5.87
N LEU A 308 -8.54 3.70 4.63
CA LEU A 308 -7.82 2.57 4.02
C LEU A 308 -6.33 2.82 3.83
N ILE A 309 -5.85 4.08 3.80
CA ILE A 309 -4.41 4.37 3.72
C ILE A 309 -3.64 3.78 4.91
N LEU A 310 -4.30 3.60 6.07
CA LEU A 310 -3.68 3.10 7.28
C LEU A 310 -3.56 1.58 7.35
N ILE A 311 -4.09 0.85 6.37
CA ILE A 311 -3.99 -0.61 6.31
C ILE A 311 -2.80 -0.98 5.44
N GLY A 312 -1.92 -1.83 5.99
CA GLY A 312 -0.77 -2.35 5.26
C GLY A 312 -1.20 -3.15 4.03
N ALA A 313 -0.46 -3.00 2.92
CA ALA A 313 -0.72 -3.74 1.69
C ALA A 313 -0.74 -5.26 1.93
N ASN A 314 0.11 -5.77 2.82
CA ASN A 314 0.16 -7.18 3.18
C ASN A 314 -1.21 -7.71 3.65
N GLN A 315 -1.96 -6.94 4.43
CA GLN A 315 -3.30 -7.34 4.87
C GLN A 315 -4.33 -7.33 3.73
N MET A 316 -4.23 -6.36 2.81
CA MET A 316 -5.12 -6.30 1.64
C MET A 316 -4.84 -7.41 0.63
N ILE A 317 -3.60 -7.87 0.54
CA ILE A 317 -3.16 -8.91 -0.40
C ILE A 317 -3.36 -10.28 0.23
N ASN A 318 -2.75 -10.52 1.38
CA ASN A 318 -2.70 -11.84 1.99
C ASN A 318 -3.83 -12.10 2.97
N GLY A 319 -4.65 -11.11 3.34
CA GLY A 319 -5.75 -11.27 4.29
C GLY A 319 -5.33 -11.17 5.76
N MET A 320 -6.27 -11.45 6.65
CA MET A 320 -6.12 -11.31 8.11
C MET A 320 -6.18 -12.67 8.82
N GLY A 321 -5.39 -12.82 9.89
CA GLY A 321 -5.34 -14.07 10.66
C GLY A 321 -4.67 -15.21 9.90
N GLU A 322 -5.00 -16.44 10.28
CA GLU A 322 -4.57 -17.66 9.57
C GLU A 322 -5.56 -17.99 8.43
N PRO A 323 -5.18 -18.84 7.45
CA PRO A 323 -6.10 -19.26 6.39
C PRO A 323 -7.43 -19.82 6.91
N GLU A 324 -7.40 -20.59 7.99
CA GLU A 324 -8.56 -21.23 8.62
C GLU A 324 -9.52 -20.21 9.26
N ASP A 325 -9.09 -18.98 9.50
CA ASP A 325 -9.94 -17.91 10.04
C ASP A 325 -10.88 -17.30 8.98
N ALA A 326 -10.87 -17.78 7.73
CA ALA A 326 -11.64 -17.21 6.62
C ALA A 326 -13.12 -16.98 6.96
N TYR A 327 -13.77 -17.95 7.61
CA TYR A 327 -15.16 -17.80 8.07
C TYR A 327 -15.32 -16.71 9.14
N LEU A 328 -14.39 -16.63 10.10
CA LEU A 328 -14.43 -15.64 11.17
C LEU A 328 -14.18 -14.22 10.65
N VAL A 329 -13.30 -14.06 9.65
CA VAL A 329 -13.06 -12.79 8.94
C VAL A 329 -14.35 -12.33 8.26
N ALA A 330 -15.00 -13.21 7.51
CA ALA A 330 -16.28 -12.94 6.86
C ALA A 330 -17.38 -12.55 7.87
N ALA A 331 -17.55 -13.33 8.93
CA ALA A 331 -18.52 -13.07 9.99
C ALA A 331 -18.24 -11.74 10.72
N SER A 332 -16.97 -11.41 10.94
CA SER A 332 -16.57 -10.16 11.60
C SER A 332 -16.88 -8.95 10.72
N PHE A 333 -16.60 -9.02 9.41
CA PHE A 333 -16.94 -7.94 8.49
C PHE A 333 -18.45 -7.68 8.44
N ASN A 334 -19.24 -8.75 8.35
CA ASN A 334 -20.71 -8.68 8.40
C ASN A 334 -21.24 -8.04 9.69
N ARG A 335 -20.53 -8.16 10.81
CA ARG A 335 -20.93 -7.57 12.09
C ARG A 335 -20.45 -6.14 12.26
N ASN A 336 -19.26 -5.83 11.75
CA ASN A 336 -18.56 -4.58 12.04
C ASN A 336 -18.89 -3.44 11.06
N THR A 337 -19.62 -3.71 9.97
CA THR A 337 -19.90 -2.75 8.90
C THR A 337 -21.40 -2.48 8.72
N ASP A 338 -21.74 -1.28 8.22
CA ASP A 338 -23.12 -0.85 7.95
C ASP A 338 -23.82 -1.72 6.91
N GLU A 339 -25.14 -1.93 7.00
CA GLU A 339 -25.92 -2.88 6.19
C GLU A 339 -25.72 -2.78 4.66
N ASN A 340 -25.39 -1.59 4.14
CA ASN A 340 -25.15 -1.35 2.72
C ASN A 340 -23.67 -1.46 2.31
N THR A 341 -22.80 -1.91 3.22
CA THR A 341 -21.38 -2.14 3.00
C THR A 341 -21.12 -3.62 2.74
N TYR A 342 -20.40 -3.88 1.65
CA TYR A 342 -20.07 -5.22 1.18
C TYR A 342 -18.57 -5.33 0.94
N GLN A 343 -18.05 -6.56 0.95
CA GLN A 343 -16.72 -6.85 0.42
C GLN A 343 -16.73 -7.95 -0.62
N VAL A 344 -15.79 -7.88 -1.55
CA VAL A 344 -15.48 -8.95 -2.51
C VAL A 344 -13.99 -9.22 -2.44
N HIS A 345 -13.60 -10.48 -2.25
CA HIS A 345 -12.20 -10.86 -2.15
C HIS A 345 -11.94 -12.25 -2.74
N GLY A 346 -10.67 -12.64 -2.84
CA GLY A 346 -10.22 -13.96 -3.26
C GLY A 346 -9.23 -14.54 -2.24
N HIS A 347 -8.14 -15.14 -2.76
CA HIS A 347 -6.97 -15.65 -2.07
C HIS A 347 -7.18 -16.83 -1.10
N ARG A 348 -8.02 -16.66 -0.06
CA ARG A 348 -8.18 -17.64 1.03
C ARG A 348 -9.55 -18.29 1.00
N ASN A 349 -9.58 -19.61 0.78
CA ASN A 349 -10.79 -20.41 0.95
C ASN A 349 -10.52 -21.88 1.35
N PRO A 350 -9.81 -22.15 2.45
CA PRO A 350 -9.43 -23.52 2.81
C PRO A 350 -10.62 -24.43 3.16
N GLU A 351 -11.72 -23.84 3.65
CA GLU A 351 -12.95 -24.58 3.99
C GLU A 351 -13.93 -24.68 2.82
N ASN A 352 -13.55 -24.23 1.63
CA ASN A 352 -14.41 -24.18 0.44
C ASN A 352 -15.78 -23.54 0.71
N LEU A 353 -15.75 -22.38 1.36
CA LEU A 353 -16.93 -21.58 1.64
C LEU A 353 -17.65 -21.21 0.33
N PRO A 354 -18.99 -21.07 0.37
CA PRO A 354 -19.76 -20.58 -0.76
C PRO A 354 -19.30 -19.18 -1.17
N ILE A 355 -19.60 -18.80 -2.42
CA ILE A 355 -19.28 -17.45 -2.92
C ILE A 355 -19.85 -16.39 -1.99
N GLU A 356 -21.13 -16.51 -1.60
CA GLU A 356 -21.80 -15.53 -0.76
C GLU A 356 -21.83 -16.01 0.71
N ASN A 357 -21.31 -15.20 1.62
CA ASN A 357 -21.41 -15.41 3.06
C ASN A 357 -21.95 -14.13 3.72
N GLY A 358 -23.23 -13.85 3.51
CA GLY A 358 -23.83 -12.56 3.88
C GLY A 358 -23.36 -11.46 2.93
N ARG A 359 -22.76 -10.39 3.46
CA ARG A 359 -22.30 -9.21 2.70
C ARG A 359 -20.83 -9.32 2.26
N THR A 360 -20.28 -10.52 2.27
CA THR A 360 -18.90 -10.81 1.87
C THR A 360 -18.89 -11.92 0.84
N PHE A 361 -18.25 -11.62 -0.29
CA PHE A 361 -18.18 -12.49 -1.46
C PHE A 361 -16.75 -13.03 -1.64
N ASN A 362 -16.57 -14.34 -1.50
CA ASN A 362 -15.27 -15.01 -1.67
C ASN A 362 -15.17 -15.69 -3.05
N LEU A 363 -14.28 -15.16 -3.88
CA LEU A 363 -14.05 -15.57 -5.26
C LEU A 363 -12.80 -16.45 -5.41
N CYS A 364 -12.21 -16.94 -4.33
CA CYS A 364 -11.15 -17.95 -4.38
C CYS A 364 -11.78 -19.33 -4.70
N PRO A 365 -11.43 -19.95 -5.84
CA PRO A 365 -11.94 -21.27 -6.22
C PRO A 365 -11.23 -22.40 -5.46
N GLU A 366 -11.84 -23.59 -5.44
CA GLU A 366 -11.24 -24.81 -4.86
C GLU A 366 -10.33 -25.53 -5.88
N GLU A 367 -10.76 -25.59 -7.15
CA GLU A 367 -10.09 -26.30 -8.23
C GLU A 367 -9.90 -25.37 -9.45
N SER A 368 -9.61 -25.92 -10.64
CA SER A 368 -9.46 -25.15 -11.89
C SER A 368 -10.78 -24.53 -12.37
N SER A 369 -11.40 -23.69 -11.56
CA SER A 369 -12.58 -22.91 -11.88
C SER A 369 -12.30 -21.42 -11.69
N LEU A 370 -13.21 -20.59 -12.18
CA LEU A 370 -13.19 -19.14 -12.03
C LEU A 370 -14.50 -18.70 -11.40
N ARG A 371 -14.43 -18.14 -10.19
CA ARG A 371 -15.59 -17.58 -9.48
C ARG A 371 -15.73 -16.09 -9.80
N ILE A 372 -16.97 -15.69 -10.08
CA ILE A 372 -17.31 -14.35 -10.55
C ILE A 372 -18.56 -13.88 -9.83
N VAL A 373 -18.58 -12.60 -9.46
CA VAL A 373 -19.78 -11.92 -8.96
C VAL A 373 -20.06 -10.69 -9.81
N ILE A 374 -21.28 -10.62 -10.34
CA ILE A 374 -21.78 -9.50 -11.11
C ILE A 374 -22.72 -8.71 -10.20
N LEU A 375 -22.38 -7.44 -9.97
CA LEU A 375 -23.27 -6.49 -9.31
C LEU A 375 -24.03 -5.73 -10.40
N ASP A 376 -25.36 -5.88 -10.38
CA ASP A 376 -26.26 -4.99 -11.10
C ASP A 376 -26.91 -3.98 -10.14
N ARG A 377 -27.78 -3.10 -10.65
CA ARG A 377 -28.35 -1.99 -9.86
C ARG A 377 -29.01 -2.47 -8.56
N GLU A 378 -29.63 -3.64 -8.58
CA GLU A 378 -30.43 -4.14 -7.46
C GLU A 378 -29.73 -5.30 -6.75
N ASP A 379 -29.17 -6.24 -7.51
CA ASP A 379 -28.77 -7.56 -7.01
C ASP A 379 -27.33 -7.94 -7.35
N PHE A 380 -26.81 -8.90 -6.57
CA PHE A 380 -25.60 -9.65 -6.87
C PHE A 380 -25.95 -10.98 -7.55
N ARG A 381 -25.19 -11.35 -8.58
CA ARG A 381 -25.31 -12.64 -9.26
C ARG A 381 -23.95 -13.31 -9.29
N SER A 382 -23.84 -14.47 -8.64
CA SER A 382 -22.63 -15.28 -8.62
C SER A 382 -22.67 -16.36 -9.69
N GLN A 383 -21.51 -16.68 -10.26
CA GLN A 383 -21.34 -17.83 -11.14
C GLN A 383 -19.94 -18.42 -11.00
N GLU A 384 -19.79 -19.69 -11.35
CA GLU A 384 -18.52 -20.41 -11.35
C GLU A 384 -18.36 -21.14 -12.68
N ILE A 385 -17.25 -20.87 -13.37
CA ILE A 385 -16.92 -21.48 -14.67
C ILE A 385 -15.82 -22.50 -14.43
N LYS A 386 -16.07 -23.77 -14.73
CA LYS A 386 -15.10 -24.85 -14.57
C LYS A 386 -14.28 -25.02 -15.86
N LYS A 387 -13.00 -25.36 -15.72
CA LYS A 387 -12.09 -25.66 -16.84
C LYS A 387 -12.46 -26.92 -17.60
#